data_AF-A0A7L4PUM2-F1
#
_entry.id   AF-A0A7L4PUM2-F1
#
_cell.length_a   1.000
_cell.length_b   1.000
_cell.length_c   1.000
_cell.angle_alpha   90.00
_cell.angle_beta   90.00
_cell.angle_gamma   90.00
#
_symmetry.space_group_name_H-M   'P 1'
#
loop_
_entity.id
_entity.type
_entity.pdbx_description
1 polymer ?
#
loop_
_entity_poly.entity_id
_entity_poly.type
_entity_poly.pdbx_seq_one_letter_code
_entity_poly.pdbx_strand_id
1 'polypeptide(L)'
;MSAPRYVTTLDGVKRLKSQERAVLKNVEEKFAFRCNEYYLSLIDWDDPDDPIRRIVIPSGEELEMWGDLDASEERQYTVAPGLEHKYEQTALLLVSDMCGGFCRYCFRKRLFMGVSREV
;
A
#
# COMPACT_ATOMS: atom_id res chain seq x y z
N MET A 1 15.40 16.27 -15.36
CA MET A 1 14.14 15.53 -15.15
C MET A 1 13.47 16.10 -13.91
N SER A 2 12.17 16.38 -13.94
CA SER A 2 11.43 16.86 -12.75
C SER A 2 11.22 15.70 -11.77
N ALA A 3 11.30 15.97 -10.47
CA ALA A 3 10.99 14.96 -9.46
C ALA A 3 9.50 14.55 -9.56
N PRO A 4 9.17 13.26 -9.39
CA PRO A 4 7.79 12.81 -9.40
C PRO A 4 7.02 13.44 -8.24
N ARG A 5 5.81 13.93 -8.54
CA ARG A 5 4.86 14.43 -7.53
C ARG A 5 4.05 13.29 -6.97
N TYR A 6 3.92 13.28 -5.64
CA TYR A 6 3.18 12.25 -4.90
C TYR A 6 1.90 12.81 -4.32
N VAL A 7 0.86 12.00 -4.40
CA VAL A 7 -0.42 12.18 -3.70
C VAL A 7 -0.45 11.18 -2.56
N THR A 8 -0.64 11.68 -1.34
CA THR A 8 -0.65 10.87 -0.10
C THR A 8 -2.00 10.84 0.58
N THR A 9 -3.00 11.52 0.03
CA THR A 9 -4.38 11.48 0.50
C THR A 9 -5.34 11.32 -0.65
N LEU A 10 -6.46 10.63 -0.44
CA LEU A 10 -7.52 10.45 -1.44
C LEU A 10 -8.14 11.79 -1.86
N ASP A 11 -8.08 12.80 -0.98
CA ASP A 11 -8.48 14.17 -1.30
C ASP A 11 -7.68 14.78 -2.46
N GLY A 12 -6.42 14.38 -2.64
CA GLY A 12 -5.58 14.81 -3.76
C GLY A 12 -5.89 14.13 -5.09
N VAL A 13 -6.69 13.05 -5.10
CA VAL A 13 -7.03 12.31 -6.33
C VAL A 13 -8.24 12.93 -7.02
N LYS A 14 -8.00 13.97 -7.83
CA LYS A 14 -9.04 14.82 -8.46
C LYS A 14 -10.21 14.08 -9.13
N ARG A 15 -9.95 12.92 -9.74
CA ARG A 15 -10.94 12.15 -10.50
C ARG A 15 -11.90 11.30 -9.63
N LEU A 16 -11.58 11.07 -8.34
CA LEU A 16 -12.49 10.38 -7.43
C LEU A 16 -13.69 11.26 -7.08
N LYS A 17 -14.90 10.69 -7.15
CA LYS A 17 -16.15 11.38 -6.77
C LYS A 17 -16.22 11.58 -5.26
N SER A 18 -16.87 12.66 -4.79
CA SER A 18 -16.97 12.98 -3.36
C SER A 18 -17.60 11.87 -2.52
N GLN A 19 -18.65 11.23 -3.03
CA GLN A 19 -19.33 10.12 -2.36
C GLN A 19 -18.42 8.88 -2.22
N GLU A 20 -17.64 8.56 -3.26
CA GLU A 20 -16.69 7.46 -3.25
C GLU A 20 -15.56 7.72 -2.23
N ARG A 21 -15.01 8.95 -2.23
CA ARG A 21 -13.99 9.35 -1.24
C ARG A 21 -14.48 9.22 0.19
N ALA A 22 -15.72 9.60 0.47
CA ALA A 22 -16.29 9.50 1.82
C ALA A 22 -16.33 8.05 2.32
N VAL A 23 -16.63 7.09 1.43
CA VAL A 23 -16.62 5.66 1.77
C VAL A 23 -15.20 5.15 1.98
N LEU A 24 -14.26 5.57 1.11
CA LEU A 24 -12.88 5.11 1.15
C LEU A 24 -12.03 5.74 2.27
N LYS A 25 -12.52 6.81 2.90
CA LYS A 25 -11.81 7.49 3.99
C LYS A 25 -11.52 6.56 5.18
N ASN A 26 -12.47 5.70 5.54
CA ASN A 26 -12.27 4.71 6.61
C ASN A 26 -11.14 3.71 6.25
N VAL A 27 -10.98 3.40 4.95
CA VAL A 27 -9.92 2.53 4.47
C VAL A 27 -8.58 3.26 4.56
N GLU A 28 -8.52 4.52 4.15
CA GLU A 28 -7.31 5.37 4.22
C GLU A 28 -6.80 5.54 5.66
N GLU A 29 -7.71 5.72 6.62
CA GLU A 29 -7.37 5.86 8.05
C GLU A 29 -6.69 4.60 8.61
N LYS A 30 -7.06 3.41 8.12
CA LYS A 30 -6.47 2.13 8.52
C LYS A 30 -5.24 1.78 7.68
N PHE A 31 -5.29 2.06 6.39
CA PHE A 31 -4.33 1.68 5.38
C PHE A 31 -3.91 2.87 4.54
N ALA A 32 -2.69 3.34 4.77
CA ALA A 32 -2.17 4.54 4.11
C ALA A 32 -2.34 4.50 2.58
N PHE A 33 -2.66 5.67 2.03
CA PHE A 33 -2.67 5.90 0.60
C PHE A 33 -1.38 6.63 0.18
N ARG A 34 -0.81 6.18 -0.94
CA ARG A 34 0.30 6.87 -1.60
C ARG A 34 0.32 6.45 -3.06
N CYS A 35 0.42 7.40 -3.96
CA CYS A 35 0.61 7.16 -5.38
C CYS A 35 1.29 8.37 -6.02
N ASN A 36 2.02 8.20 -7.11
CA ASN A 36 2.54 9.33 -7.89
C ASN A 36 1.56 9.76 -9.00
N GLU A 37 1.66 11.02 -9.43
CA GLU A 37 0.79 11.59 -10.47
C GLU A 37 0.89 10.85 -11.81
N TYR A 38 2.06 10.31 -12.15
CA TYR A 38 2.23 9.52 -13.37
C TYR A 38 1.38 8.25 -13.33
N TYR A 39 1.45 7.47 -12.24
CA TYR A 39 0.67 6.24 -12.11
C TYR A 39 -0.85 6.51 -12.08
N LEU A 40 -1.27 7.60 -11.42
CA LEU A 40 -2.68 8.05 -11.46
C LEU A 40 -3.13 8.49 -12.86
N SER A 41 -2.21 8.96 -13.71
CA SER A 41 -2.51 9.37 -15.08
C SER A 41 -2.71 8.20 -16.05
N LEU A 42 -2.28 6.99 -15.66
CA LEU A 42 -2.47 5.77 -16.46
C LEU A 42 -3.84 5.13 -16.27
N ILE A 43 -4.58 5.52 -15.22
CA ILE A 43 -5.91 4.99 -14.93
C ILE A 43 -6.89 5.46 -16.00
N ASP A 44 -7.59 4.51 -16.63
CA ASP A 44 -8.84 4.81 -17.32
C ASP A 44 -9.95 5.02 -16.28
N TRP A 45 -10.45 6.25 -16.18
CA TRP A 45 -11.47 6.61 -15.20
C TRP A 45 -12.89 6.34 -15.68
N ASP A 46 -13.05 5.99 -16.96
CA ASP A 46 -14.31 5.59 -17.55
C ASP A 46 -14.52 4.07 -17.45
N ASP A 47 -13.45 3.29 -17.19
CA ASP A 47 -13.49 1.86 -16.88
C ASP A 47 -13.53 1.61 -15.36
N PRO A 48 -14.66 1.15 -14.79
CA PRO A 48 -14.74 0.80 -13.38
C PRO A 48 -13.81 -0.37 -12.98
N ASP A 49 -13.43 -1.23 -13.93
CA ASP A 49 -12.59 -2.40 -13.73
C ASP A 49 -11.11 -2.16 -14.11
N ASP A 50 -10.72 -0.90 -14.34
CA ASP A 50 -9.35 -0.53 -14.72
C ASP A 50 -8.32 -1.19 -13.77
N PRO A 51 -7.36 -1.95 -14.32
CA PRO A 51 -6.45 -2.75 -13.51
C PRO A 51 -5.53 -1.85 -12.66
N ILE A 52 -5.15 -0.67 -13.15
CA ILE A 52 -4.27 0.24 -12.43
C ILE A 52 -5.02 0.87 -11.25
N ARG A 53 -6.30 1.24 -11.45
CA ARG A 53 -7.20 1.70 -10.40
C ARG A 53 -7.28 0.67 -9.29
N ARG A 54 -7.49 -0.62 -9.61
CA ARG A 54 -7.54 -1.71 -8.62
C ARG A 54 -6.21 -1.92 -7.86
N ILE A 55 -5.07 -1.60 -8.48
CA ILE A 55 -3.75 -1.71 -7.85
C ILE A 55 -3.54 -0.63 -6.78
N VAL A 56 -4.00 0.63 -6.99
CA VAL A 56 -3.65 1.76 -6.10
C VAL A 56 -4.80 2.44 -5.38
N ILE A 57 -6.02 2.44 -5.94
CA ILE A 57 -7.19 3.06 -5.31
C ILE A 57 -7.80 2.09 -4.31
N PRO A 58 -8.05 2.51 -3.05
CA PRO A 58 -8.62 1.63 -2.04
C PRO A 58 -10.02 1.13 -2.40
N SER A 59 -10.38 -0.01 -1.81
CA SER A 59 -11.73 -0.58 -1.86
C SER A 59 -12.28 -0.78 -0.45
N GLY A 60 -13.61 -0.73 -0.31
CA GLY A 60 -14.28 -0.98 0.98
C GLY A 60 -14.05 -2.39 1.52
N GLU A 61 -13.85 -3.37 0.63
CA GLU A 61 -13.57 -4.77 0.93
C GLU A 61 -12.29 -4.94 1.77
N GLU A 62 -11.34 -3.99 1.70
CA GLU A 62 -10.13 -4.03 2.53
C GLU A 62 -10.43 -3.95 4.03
N LEU A 63 -11.60 -3.46 4.44
CA LEU A 63 -12.01 -3.42 5.84
C LEU A 63 -12.54 -4.76 6.34
N GLU A 64 -12.87 -5.70 5.46
CA GLU A 64 -13.27 -7.04 5.84
C GLU A 64 -12.09 -7.75 6.51
N MET A 65 -12.25 -8.06 7.79
CA MET A 65 -11.21 -8.68 8.59
C MET A 65 -11.16 -10.17 8.34
N TRP A 66 -10.19 -10.60 7.54
CA TRP A 66 -9.85 -12.01 7.33
C TRP A 66 -8.34 -12.16 7.05
N GLY A 67 -7.81 -13.37 7.28
CA GLY A 67 -6.38 -13.65 7.12
C GLY A 67 -5.49 -13.02 8.21
N ASP A 68 -4.20 -12.90 7.91
CA ASP A 68 -3.20 -12.28 8.77
C ASP A 68 -2.50 -11.14 8.01
N LEU A 69 -2.18 -10.05 8.72
CA LEU A 69 -1.41 -8.93 8.18
C LEU A 69 0.08 -9.30 7.99
N ASP A 70 0.57 -10.32 8.70
CA ASP A 70 1.86 -10.98 8.46
C ASP A 70 1.67 -12.31 7.73
N ALA A 71 1.11 -12.25 6.51
CA ALA A 71 0.75 -13.44 5.73
C ALA A 71 1.93 -14.38 5.39
N SER A 72 3.19 -13.91 5.53
CA SER A 72 4.40 -14.71 5.27
C SER A 72 5.13 -15.13 6.55
N GLU A 73 4.57 -14.80 7.72
CA GLU A 73 5.15 -15.05 9.05
C GLU A 73 6.57 -14.49 9.16
N GLU A 74 6.82 -13.32 8.56
CA GLU A 74 8.12 -12.65 8.49
C GLU A 74 8.68 -12.42 9.89
N ARG A 75 7.81 -12.17 10.88
CA ARG A 75 8.20 -12.00 12.28
C ARG A 75 8.90 -13.22 12.88
N GLN A 76 8.57 -14.44 12.44
CA GLN A 76 9.20 -15.65 12.97
C GLN A 76 10.65 -15.82 12.54
N TYR A 77 11.01 -15.24 11.39
CA TYR A 77 12.34 -15.37 10.80
C TYR A 77 13.17 -14.08 10.91
N THR A 78 12.62 -13.04 11.53
CA THR A 78 13.32 -11.78 11.79
C THR A 78 14.36 -11.99 12.89
N VAL A 79 15.64 -11.97 12.51
CA VAL A 79 16.77 -12.20 13.44
C VAL A 79 17.40 -10.90 13.96
N ALA A 80 17.17 -9.79 13.26
CA ALA A 80 17.51 -8.44 13.66
C ALA A 80 16.56 -7.46 12.95
N PRO A 81 16.45 -6.19 13.38
CA PRO A 81 15.61 -5.19 12.70
C PRO A 81 15.94 -5.12 11.21
N GLY A 82 14.91 -5.27 10.37
CA GLY A 82 14.97 -5.31 8.92
C GLY A 82 15.59 -6.57 8.32
N LEU A 83 16.10 -7.52 9.11
CA LEU A 83 16.81 -8.71 8.63
C LEU A 83 16.03 -10.00 8.91
N GLU A 84 15.60 -10.65 7.84
CA GLU A 84 14.96 -11.96 7.87
C GLU A 84 15.93 -13.06 7.39
N HIS A 85 16.02 -14.17 8.11
CA HIS A 85 16.83 -15.33 7.75
C HIS A 85 16.02 -16.62 7.85
N LYS A 86 15.11 -16.80 6.88
CA LYS A 86 14.22 -17.97 6.79
C LYS A 86 14.91 -19.22 6.23
N TYR A 87 15.86 -19.03 5.32
CA TYR A 87 16.56 -20.12 4.61
C TYR A 87 18.04 -20.08 4.94
N GLU A 88 18.66 -21.26 5.10
CA GLU A 88 20.06 -21.38 5.52
C GLU A 88 21.03 -20.55 4.66
N GLN A 89 20.84 -20.53 3.34
CA GLN A 89 21.77 -19.92 2.38
C GLN A 89 21.45 -18.46 2.02
N THR A 90 20.28 -17.92 2.38
CA THR A 90 19.84 -16.60 1.90
C THR A 90 19.13 -15.80 2.99
N ALA A 91 19.47 -14.52 3.09
CA ALA A 91 18.78 -13.56 3.97
C ALA A 91 18.12 -12.45 3.15
N LEU A 92 17.07 -11.85 3.70
CA LEU A 92 16.40 -10.67 3.17
C LEU A 92 16.67 -9.47 4.08
N LEU A 93 17.05 -8.35 3.48
CA LEU A 93 17.26 -7.09 4.20
C LEU A 93 16.29 -6.01 3.68
N LEU A 94 15.43 -5.52 4.57
CA LEU A 94 14.56 -4.37 4.33
C LEU A 94 15.40 -3.08 4.40
N VAL A 95 15.83 -2.60 3.24
CA VAL A 95 16.66 -1.38 3.13
C VAL A 95 15.86 -0.09 3.08
N SER A 96 14.56 -0.16 2.79
CA SER A 96 13.67 1.00 2.70
C SER A 96 12.21 0.58 2.89
N ASP A 97 11.46 1.42 3.59
CA ASP A 97 10.01 1.39 3.75
C ASP A 97 9.31 2.38 2.80
N MET A 98 10.01 2.92 1.80
CA MET A 98 9.47 3.92 0.88
C MET A 98 9.11 3.31 -0.46
N CYS A 99 7.84 3.43 -0.85
CA CYS A 99 7.33 2.97 -2.14
C CYS A 99 6.89 4.15 -3.04
N GLY A 100 6.96 3.93 -4.35
CA GLY A 100 6.44 4.86 -5.37
C GLY A 100 4.90 4.94 -5.40
N GLY A 101 4.24 3.91 -4.87
CA GLY A 101 2.82 3.84 -4.60
C GLY A 101 2.54 2.65 -3.68
N PHE A 102 1.53 2.76 -2.84
CA PHE A 102 1.12 1.68 -1.96
C PHE A 102 0.11 0.81 -2.70
N CYS A 103 0.53 -0.41 -3.05
CA CYS A 103 -0.31 -1.40 -3.72
C CYS A 103 -1.38 -1.91 -2.74
N ARG A 104 -2.63 -2.03 -3.19
CA ARG A 104 -3.75 -2.46 -2.33
C ARG A 104 -3.65 -3.93 -1.89
N TYR A 105 -2.90 -4.74 -2.64
CA TYR A 105 -2.59 -6.15 -2.38
C TYR A 105 -1.19 -6.37 -1.77
N CYS A 106 -0.53 -5.33 -1.25
CA CYS A 106 0.80 -5.48 -0.67
C CYS A 106 0.76 -6.43 0.55
N PHE A 107 1.50 -7.55 0.51
CA PHE A 107 1.57 -8.45 1.68
C PHE A 107 2.31 -7.83 2.88
N ARG A 108 3.12 -6.78 2.63
CA ARG A 108 3.80 -5.97 3.65
C ARG A 108 3.04 -4.69 4.01
N LYS A 109 1.74 -4.62 3.71
CA LYS A 109 0.93 -3.42 3.96
C LYS A 109 0.95 -2.99 5.43
N ARG A 110 1.16 -3.93 6.36
CA ARG A 110 1.35 -3.66 7.80
C ARG A 110 2.51 -2.71 8.11
N LEU A 111 3.59 -2.73 7.33
CA LEU A 111 4.77 -1.87 7.55
C LEU A 111 4.44 -0.38 7.39
N PHE A 112 3.37 -0.06 6.67
CA PHE A 112 2.90 1.31 6.46
C PHE A 112 1.75 1.68 7.39
N MET A 113 1.33 0.77 8.27
CA MET A 113 0.41 1.05 9.37
C MET A 113 1.25 1.54 10.55
N GLY A 114 0.74 2.49 11.33
CA GLY A 114 1.48 3.15 12.43
C GLY A 114 1.89 2.25 13.62
N VAL A 115 1.94 0.93 13.44
CA VAL A 115 2.02 -0.07 14.51
C VAL A 115 3.30 -0.92 14.43
N SER A 116 4.00 -1.00 13.29
CA SER A 116 5.19 -1.87 13.16
C SER A 116 6.37 -1.15 12.51
N ARG A 117 7.39 -0.82 13.30
CA ARG A 117 8.75 -0.61 12.77
C ARG A 117 9.49 -1.94 12.91
N GLU A 118 9.32 -2.78 11.89
CA GLU A 118 10.15 -3.97 11.69
C GLU A 118 11.52 -3.60 11.08
N VAL A 119 11.80 -2.29 10.94
CA VAL A 119 13.05 -1.68 10.51
C VAL A 119 13.74 -1.01 11.70
#